data_AF-A0A7C0WY25-F1
#
_entry.id   AF-A0A7C0WY25-F1
#
_cell.length_a   1.000
_cell.length_b   1.000
_cell.length_c   1.000
_cell.angle_alpha   90.00
_cell.angle_beta   90.00
_cell.angle_gamma   90.00
#
_symmetry.space_group_name_H-M   'P 1'
#
loop_
_entity.id
_entity.type
_entity.pdbx_description
1 polymer ?
#
loop_
_entity_poly.entity_id
_entity_poly.type
_entity_poly.pdbx_seq_one_letter_code
_entity_poly.pdbx_strand_id
1 'polypeptide(L)'
;MKEIDELRKELRNELKEEMQKLRDEILRKYEKPKEVEELIPVKKEEIIFDEEFAENLLKALANKERLKILKDLYRSAKYFSELQESTELDNSPLRFHLSNLKETGFIDQERYRGKYLITTQGKIAVRVIDFLCSKCEVEK
;
A
#
# COMPACT_ATOMS: atom_id res chain seq x y z
N MET A 1 50.15 14.67 -19.04
CA MET A 1 48.69 14.61 -19.28
C MET A 1 48.22 13.17 -19.42
N LYS A 2 48.77 12.37 -20.37
CA LYS A 2 48.45 10.93 -20.52
C LYS A 2 48.66 10.09 -19.26
N GLU A 3 49.77 10.33 -18.55
CA GLU A 3 50.16 9.58 -17.34
C GLU A 3 49.18 9.77 -16.17
N ILE A 4 48.63 10.98 -15.98
CA ILE A 4 47.61 11.27 -14.95
C ILE A 4 46.29 10.58 -15.29
N ASP A 5 45.93 10.49 -16.57
CA ASP A 5 44.71 9.84 -17.02
C ASP A 5 44.81 8.31 -16.93
N GLU A 6 46.01 7.76 -17.12
CA GLU A 6 46.32 6.35 -16.87
C GLU A 6 46.22 6.01 -15.38
N LEU A 7 46.85 6.81 -14.50
CA LEU A 7 46.74 6.67 -13.04
C LEU A 7 45.27 6.76 -12.55
N ARG A 8 44.48 7.67 -13.11
CA ARG A 8 43.03 7.77 -12.80
C ARG A 8 42.25 6.55 -13.28
N LYS A 9 42.67 5.94 -14.38
CA LYS A 9 42.04 4.73 -14.91
C LYS A 9 42.37 3.51 -14.04
N GLU A 10 43.62 3.37 -13.63
CA GLU A 10 44.06 2.34 -12.70
C GLU A 10 43.32 2.45 -11.37
N LEU A 11 43.29 3.64 -10.76
CA LEU A 11 42.58 3.87 -9.49
C LEU A 11 41.08 3.56 -9.59
N ARG A 12 40.44 3.85 -10.72
CA ARG A 12 39.02 3.50 -10.95
C ARG A 12 38.80 1.99 -11.06
N ASN A 13 39.75 1.27 -11.66
CA ASN A 13 39.67 -0.17 -11.78
C ASN A 13 39.87 -0.83 -10.41
N GLU A 14 40.86 -0.39 -9.64
CA GLU A 14 41.10 -0.88 -8.27
C GLU A 14 39.90 -0.66 -7.37
N LEU A 15 39.32 0.56 -7.38
CA LEU A 15 38.12 0.86 -6.60
C LEU A 15 36.93 -0.02 -7.01
N LYS A 16 36.80 -0.32 -8.30
CA LYS A 16 35.74 -1.20 -8.81
C LYS A 16 35.95 -2.64 -8.33
N GLU A 17 37.19 -3.11 -8.30
CA GLU A 17 37.54 -4.45 -7.79
C GLU A 17 37.30 -4.55 -6.28
N GLU A 18 37.69 -3.55 -5.49
CA GLU A 18 37.39 -3.51 -4.05
C GLU A 18 35.88 -3.48 -3.80
N MET A 19 35.14 -2.70 -4.58
CA MET A 19 33.69 -2.63 -4.44
C MET A 19 33.00 -3.93 -4.81
N GLN A 20 33.53 -4.65 -5.80
CA GLN A 20 33.03 -5.98 -6.15
C GLN A 20 33.33 -6.99 -5.03
N LYS A 21 34.53 -6.98 -4.46
CA LYS A 21 34.89 -7.84 -3.33
C LYS A 21 33.99 -7.59 -2.12
N LEU A 22 33.76 -6.33 -1.76
CA LEU A 22 32.88 -5.97 -0.65
C LEU A 22 31.43 -6.39 -0.92
N ARG A 23 30.95 -6.19 -2.15
CA ARG A 23 29.62 -6.67 -2.57
C ARG A 23 29.50 -8.18 -2.38
N ASP A 24 30.50 -8.94 -2.80
CA ASP A 24 30.48 -10.41 -2.73
C ASP A 24 30.67 -10.92 -1.30
N GLU A 25 31.42 -10.22 -0.46
CA GLU A 25 31.53 -10.50 0.98
C GLU A 25 30.22 -10.23 1.72
N ILE A 26 29.58 -9.08 1.46
CA ILE A 26 28.24 -8.77 1.98
C ILE A 26 27.25 -9.81 1.48
N LEU A 27 27.31 -10.16 0.19
CA LEU A 27 26.42 -11.18 -0.38
C LEU A 27 26.64 -12.53 0.30
N ARG A 28 27.88 -12.97 0.58
CA ARG A 28 28.14 -14.20 1.37
C ARG A 28 27.65 -14.11 2.82
N LYS A 29 27.75 -12.93 3.43
CA LYS A 29 27.27 -12.69 4.80
C LYS A 29 25.74 -12.68 4.89
N TYR A 30 25.05 -12.30 3.81
CA TYR A 30 23.58 -12.20 3.72
C TYR A 30 22.94 -13.21 2.75
N GLU A 31 23.72 -14.10 2.15
CA GLU A 31 23.30 -15.39 1.59
C GLU A 31 22.81 -16.18 2.79
N LYS A 32 21.54 -15.94 3.12
CA LYS A 32 20.79 -16.67 4.13
C LYS A 32 21.11 -18.15 3.96
N PRO A 33 21.53 -18.87 5.02
CA PRO A 33 21.66 -20.31 4.91
C PRO A 33 20.36 -20.86 4.36
N LYS A 34 20.43 -21.72 3.34
CA LYS A 34 19.26 -22.42 2.77
C LYS A 34 18.47 -23.23 3.81
N GLU A 35 18.92 -23.25 5.07
CA GLU A 35 18.32 -23.88 6.23
C GLU A 35 17.28 -23.01 6.96
N VAL A 36 17.21 -21.67 6.74
CA VAL A 36 16.14 -20.87 7.39
C VAL A 36 14.76 -21.09 6.75
N GLU A 37 14.71 -21.66 5.54
CA GLU A 37 13.46 -22.05 4.88
C GLU A 37 12.87 -23.37 5.42
N GLU A 38 13.67 -24.20 6.11
CA GLU A 38 13.21 -25.47 6.70
C GLU A 38 12.89 -25.35 8.21
N LEU A 39 13.43 -24.34 8.91
CA LEU A 39 13.24 -24.15 10.36
C LEU A 39 12.10 -23.20 10.75
N ILE A 40 11.58 -22.41 9.81
CA ILE A 40 10.26 -21.83 9.98
C ILE A 40 9.33 -22.93 9.48
N PRO A 41 8.54 -23.61 10.34
CA PRO A 41 7.36 -24.25 9.82
C PRO A 41 6.62 -23.11 9.14
N VAL A 42 6.56 -23.11 7.80
CA VAL A 42 5.45 -22.51 7.11
C VAL A 42 4.29 -23.33 7.65
N LYS A 43 3.79 -22.94 8.83
CA LYS A 43 2.37 -23.04 9.11
C LYS A 43 1.82 -22.52 7.79
N LYS A 44 1.20 -23.42 7.01
CA LYS A 44 0.00 -23.01 6.32
C LYS A 44 -0.76 -22.31 7.42
N GLU A 45 -0.60 -21.00 7.52
CA GLU A 45 -1.58 -20.17 8.18
C GLU A 45 -2.81 -20.58 7.41
N GLU A 46 -3.63 -21.43 8.03
CA GLU A 46 -4.97 -21.66 7.54
C GLU A 46 -5.47 -20.26 7.24
N ILE A 47 -5.82 -20.01 5.99
CA ILE A 47 -6.36 -18.72 5.63
C ILE A 47 -7.63 -18.65 6.46
N ILE A 48 -7.60 -17.88 7.55
CA ILE A 48 -8.77 -17.60 8.37
C ILE A 48 -9.56 -16.61 7.51
N PHE A 49 -10.28 -17.18 6.55
CA PHE A 49 -11.10 -16.50 5.58
C PHE A 49 -12.55 -16.71 6.00
N ASP A 50 -13.05 -15.80 6.84
CA ASP A 50 -14.47 -15.74 7.10
C ASP A 50 -15.15 -15.13 5.87
N GLU A 51 -15.89 -15.95 5.11
CA GLU A 51 -16.56 -15.55 3.89
C GLU A 51 -17.59 -14.44 4.15
N GLU A 52 -18.31 -14.48 5.27
CA GLU A 52 -19.34 -13.49 5.61
C GLU A 52 -18.69 -12.15 5.95
N PHE A 53 -17.61 -12.17 6.73
CA PHE A 53 -16.83 -10.97 7.00
C PHE A 53 -16.21 -10.40 5.72
N ALA A 54 -15.63 -11.24 4.87
CA ALA A 54 -15.05 -10.83 3.60
C ALA A 54 -16.11 -10.23 2.66
N GLU A 55 -17.28 -10.87 2.55
CA GLU A 55 -18.41 -10.37 1.75
C GLU A 55 -18.85 -8.98 2.24
N ASN A 56 -18.97 -8.78 3.55
CA ASN A 56 -19.34 -7.49 4.13
C ASN A 56 -18.34 -6.38 3.77
N LEU A 57 -17.04 -6.66 3.88
CA LEU A 57 -16.00 -5.71 3.47
C LEU A 57 -16.05 -5.43 1.96
N LEU A 58 -16.16 -6.47 1.15
CA LEU A 58 -16.20 -6.35 -0.31
C LEU A 58 -17.44 -5.61 -0.80
N LYS A 59 -18.62 -5.86 -0.20
CA LYS A 59 -19.85 -5.11 -0.48
C LYS A 59 -19.66 -3.63 -0.20
N ALA A 60 -18.97 -3.24 0.88
CA ALA A 60 -18.66 -1.86 1.17
C ALA A 60 -17.71 -1.23 0.12
N LEU A 61 -16.77 -2.00 -0.42
CA LEU A 61 -15.82 -1.54 -1.43
C LEU A 61 -16.39 -1.54 -2.86
N ALA A 62 -17.36 -2.41 -3.17
CA ALA A 62 -17.97 -2.58 -4.48
C ALA A 62 -18.97 -1.46 -4.84
N ASN A 63 -18.60 -0.20 -4.60
CA ASN A 63 -19.38 0.98 -4.97
C ASN A 63 -18.44 2.14 -5.33
N LYS A 64 -18.63 2.67 -6.55
CA LYS A 64 -17.81 3.74 -7.12
C LYS A 64 -17.67 4.95 -6.21
N GLU A 65 -18.76 5.41 -5.60
CA GLU A 65 -18.77 6.63 -4.79
C GLU A 65 -18.04 6.43 -3.46
N ARG A 66 -18.18 5.26 -2.83
CA ARG A 66 -17.37 4.90 -1.65
C ARG A 66 -15.89 4.82 -1.96
N LEU A 67 -15.50 4.31 -3.13
CA LEU A 67 -14.11 4.28 -3.56
C LEU A 67 -13.56 5.70 -3.80
N LYS A 68 -14.36 6.62 -4.35
CA LYS A 68 -13.99 8.04 -4.45
C LYS A 68 -13.76 8.67 -3.06
N ILE A 69 -14.68 8.45 -2.12
CA ILE A 69 -14.56 8.94 -0.73
C ILE A 69 -13.25 8.42 -0.11
N LEU A 70 -12.98 7.12 -0.20
CA LEU A 70 -11.75 6.53 0.34
C LEU A 70 -10.50 7.11 -0.33
N LYS A 71 -10.51 7.31 -1.65
CA LYS A 71 -9.39 7.92 -2.37
C LYS A 71 -9.14 9.38 -1.96
N ASP A 72 -10.19 10.14 -1.69
CA ASP A 72 -10.05 11.52 -1.22
C ASP A 72 -9.50 11.56 0.22
N LEU A 73 -10.07 10.73 1.11
CA LEU A 73 -9.60 10.59 2.49
C LEU A 73 -8.20 9.99 2.63
N TYR A 74 -7.74 9.22 1.63
CA TYR A 74 -6.37 8.73 1.55
C TYR A 74 -5.35 9.88 1.47
N ARG A 75 -5.74 11.02 0.87
CA ARG A 75 -4.88 12.20 0.73
C ARG A 75 -4.89 13.08 1.96
N SER A 76 -6.07 13.33 2.53
CA SER A 76 -6.21 14.15 3.73
C SER A 76 -7.58 13.94 4.40
N ALA A 77 -7.66 14.25 5.70
CA ALA A 77 -8.93 14.27 6.42
C ALA A 77 -9.84 15.41 5.90
N LYS A 78 -11.15 15.14 5.78
CA LYS A 78 -12.13 16.03 5.15
C LYS A 78 -13.36 16.27 6.02
N TYR A 79 -13.89 17.48 6.02
CA TYR A 79 -15.23 17.74 6.54
C TYR A 79 -16.30 17.15 5.62
N PHE A 80 -17.53 17.02 6.16
CA PHE A 80 -18.67 16.54 5.38
C PHE A 80 -18.93 17.41 4.14
N SER A 81 -18.82 18.74 4.24
CA SER A 81 -19.02 19.65 3.13
C SER A 81 -17.98 19.48 2.03
N GLU A 82 -16.70 19.27 2.40
CA GLU A 82 -15.64 19.03 1.42
C GLU A 82 -15.85 17.72 0.66
N LEU A 83 -16.34 16.67 1.34
CA LEU A 83 -16.70 15.41 0.70
C LEU A 83 -17.93 15.56 -0.20
N GLN A 84 -18.90 16.40 0.21
CA GLN A 84 -20.06 16.73 -0.61
C GLN A 84 -19.63 17.38 -1.92
N GLU A 85 -18.70 18.34 -1.85
CA GLU A 85 -18.13 19.02 -3.01
C GLU A 85 -17.31 18.06 -3.89
N SER A 86 -16.44 17.23 -3.31
CA SER A 86 -15.55 16.36 -4.10
C SER A 86 -16.24 15.15 -4.72
N THR A 87 -17.40 14.74 -4.19
CA THR A 87 -18.18 13.59 -4.69
C THR A 87 -19.45 13.97 -5.43
N GLU A 88 -19.88 15.24 -5.37
CA GLU A 88 -21.14 15.73 -5.94
C GLU A 88 -22.38 15.00 -5.41
N LEU A 89 -22.29 14.41 -4.22
CA LEU A 89 -23.39 13.69 -3.58
C LEU A 89 -24.24 14.61 -2.72
N ASP A 90 -25.55 14.38 -2.71
CA ASP A 90 -26.44 15.01 -1.74
C ASP A 90 -26.21 14.51 -0.31
N ASN A 91 -26.77 15.25 0.66
CA ASN A 91 -26.64 14.97 2.09
C ASN A 91 -26.98 13.52 2.48
N SER A 92 -28.13 13.00 2.03
CA SER A 92 -28.61 11.67 2.44
C SER A 92 -27.75 10.54 1.85
N PRO A 93 -27.47 10.50 0.53
CA PRO A 93 -26.54 9.53 -0.04
C PRO A 93 -25.14 9.56 0.60
N LEU A 94 -24.56 10.74 0.80
CA LEU A 94 -23.23 10.86 1.39
C LEU A 94 -23.20 10.32 2.83
N ARG A 95 -24.21 10.65 3.66
CA ARG A 95 -24.33 10.09 5.02
C ARG A 95 -24.43 8.58 5.00
N PHE A 96 -25.20 8.01 4.08
CA PHE A 96 -25.33 6.57 3.94
C PHE A 96 -23.97 5.93 3.60
N HIS A 97 -23.24 6.47 2.63
CA HIS A 97 -21.92 5.96 2.27
C HIS A 97 -20.91 6.06 3.42
N LEU A 98 -20.89 7.18 4.13
CA LEU A 98 -20.02 7.37 5.29
C LEU A 98 -20.37 6.44 6.46
N SER A 99 -21.66 6.19 6.71
CA SER A 99 -22.09 5.21 7.74
C SER A 99 -21.56 3.83 7.41
N ASN A 100 -21.78 3.36 6.18
CA ASN A 100 -21.29 2.05 5.74
C ASN A 100 -19.76 1.93 5.89
N LEU A 101 -19.01 2.93 5.41
CA LEU A 101 -17.55 2.90 5.49
C LEU A 101 -17.04 2.96 6.94
N LYS A 102 -17.77 3.61 7.84
CA LYS A 102 -17.45 3.67 9.27
C LYS A 102 -17.76 2.34 9.96
N GLU A 103 -18.92 1.75 9.65
CA GLU A 103 -19.34 0.44 10.18
C GLU A 103 -18.37 -0.68 9.79
N THR A 104 -17.81 -0.64 8.57
CA THR A 104 -16.76 -1.59 8.15
C THR A 104 -15.35 -1.20 8.60
N GLY A 105 -15.18 -0.12 9.36
CA GLY A 105 -13.89 0.31 9.89
C GLY A 105 -12.90 0.88 8.86
N PHE A 106 -13.33 1.23 7.65
CA PHE A 106 -12.44 1.83 6.65
C PHE A 106 -12.19 3.32 6.88
N ILE A 107 -13.13 4.00 7.53
CA ILE A 107 -13.01 5.41 7.93
C ILE A 107 -13.40 5.58 9.40
N ASP A 108 -13.00 6.71 9.97
CA ASP A 108 -13.45 7.18 11.27
C ASP A 108 -13.79 8.68 11.22
N GLN A 109 -14.38 9.21 12.29
CA GLN A 109 -14.66 10.63 12.45
C GLN A 109 -14.08 11.14 13.77
N GLU A 110 -13.23 12.17 13.72
CA GLU A 110 -12.55 12.79 14.88
C GLU A 110 -13.47 13.05 16.08
N ARG A 111 -14.69 13.54 15.79
CA ARG A 111 -15.76 13.86 16.74
C ARG A 111 -17.07 14.05 15.98
N TYR A 112 -18.19 14.22 16.70
CA TYR A 112 -19.46 14.60 16.06
C TYR A 112 -19.28 15.86 15.21
N ARG A 113 -19.60 15.77 13.90
CA ARG A 113 -19.39 16.82 12.88
C ARG A 113 -17.93 17.25 12.69
N GLY A 114 -16.97 16.48 13.18
CA GLY A 114 -15.54 16.63 12.89
C GLY A 114 -15.18 16.09 11.52
N LYS A 115 -13.88 16.11 11.20
CA LYS A 115 -13.38 15.57 9.95
C LYS A 115 -13.51 14.05 9.93
N TYR A 116 -13.70 13.52 8.74
CA TYR A 116 -13.57 12.10 8.44
C TYR A 116 -12.12 11.80 8.09
N LEU A 117 -11.65 10.63 8.50
CA LEU A 117 -10.27 10.18 8.33
C LEU A 117 -10.29 8.76 7.80
N ILE A 118 -9.34 8.42 6.95
CA ILE A 118 -9.13 7.03 6.57
C ILE A 118 -8.38 6.28 7.68
N THR A 119 -8.82 5.06 8.00
CA THR A 119 -8.13 4.19 8.97
C THR A 119 -6.96 3.47 8.31
N THR A 120 -6.16 2.74 9.09
CA THR A 120 -5.12 1.83 8.54
C THR A 120 -5.73 0.78 7.61
N GLN A 121 -6.87 0.19 7.99
CA GLN A 121 -7.58 -0.79 7.17
C GLN A 121 -8.08 -0.18 5.85
N GLY A 122 -8.63 1.05 5.89
CA GLY A 122 -9.02 1.79 4.69
C GLY A 122 -7.84 2.06 3.75
N LYS A 123 -6.67 2.44 4.28
CA LYS A 123 -5.45 2.64 3.47
C LYS A 123 -4.99 1.35 2.79
N ILE A 124 -5.04 0.23 3.51
CA ILE A 124 -4.72 -1.09 2.94
C ILE A 124 -5.70 -1.43 1.81
N ALA A 125 -7.01 -1.24 2.03
CA ALA A 125 -8.03 -1.49 1.01
C ALA A 125 -7.77 -0.68 -0.27
N VAL A 126 -7.50 0.62 -0.16
CA VAL A 126 -7.17 1.47 -1.31
C VAL A 126 -5.94 0.95 -2.07
N ARG A 127 -4.87 0.57 -1.37
CA ARG A 127 -3.65 0.04 -2.01
C ARG A 127 -3.86 -1.31 -2.68
N VAL A 128 -4.64 -2.20 -2.07
CA VAL A 128 -4.97 -3.51 -2.66
C VAL A 128 -5.80 -3.31 -3.93
N ILE A 129 -6.79 -2.43 -3.91
CA ILE A 129 -7.60 -2.12 -5.09
C ILE A 129 -6.72 -1.52 -6.20
N ASP A 130 -5.87 -0.56 -5.87
CA ASP A 130 -4.93 0.05 -6.84
C ASP A 130 -4.00 -1.00 -7.46
N PHE A 131 -3.44 -1.89 -6.62
CA PHE A 131 -2.64 -3.02 -7.09
C PHE A 131 -3.43 -3.94 -8.03
N LEU A 132 -4.65 -4.34 -7.66
CA LEU A 132 -5.49 -5.19 -8.49
C LEU A 132 -5.83 -4.51 -9.82
N CYS A 133 -6.18 -3.22 -9.81
CA CYS A 133 -6.41 -2.46 -11.04
C CYS A 133 -5.16 -2.43 -11.95
N SER A 134 -3.95 -2.27 -11.39
CA SER A 134 -2.70 -2.27 -12.16
C SER A 134 -2.33 -3.64 -12.75
N LYS A 135 -2.84 -4.73 -12.18
CA LYS A 135 -2.61 -6.11 -12.66
C LYS A 135 -3.72 -6.59 -13.61
N CYS A 136 -4.91 -6.03 -13.45
CA CYS A 136 -6.08 -6.32 -14.27
C CYS A 136 -6.29 -5.28 -15.37
N GLU A 137 -5.26 -4.53 -15.79
CA GLU A 137 -5.28 -3.82 -17.06
C GLU A 137 -5.42 -4.86 -18.18
N VAL A 138 -6.66 -5.29 -18.42
CA VAL A 138 -7.10 -5.87 -19.67
C VAL A 138 -6.93 -4.75 -20.68
N GLU A 139 -6.13 -5.00 -21.72
CA GLU A 139 -5.98 -4.12 -22.88
C GLU A 139 -7.34 -3.52 -23.23
N LYS A 140 -7.45 -2.20 -23.09
CA LYS A 140 -8.63 -1.44 -23.56
C LYS A 140 -8.52 -1.20 -25.05
#